data_AF-A0A0R3R465-F1
#
_entry.id   AF-A0A0R3R465-F1
#
_cell.length_a   1.000
_cell.length_b   1.000
_cell.length_c   1.000
_cell.angle_alpha   90.00
_cell.angle_beta   90.00
_cell.angle_gamma   90.00
#
_symmetry.space_group_name_H-M   'P 1'
#
loop_
_entity.id
_entity.type
_entity.pdbx_description
1 polymer ?
#
loop_
_entity_poly.entity_id
_entity_poly.type
_entity_poly.pdbx_seq_one_letter_code
_entity_poly.pdbx_strand_id
1 'polypeptide(L)'
;LLAALEARRRALLSLSDLMGLLRDIDTLLLEIRALEPQFRSRDVGKHLLGVQDLLGKQEILEAQLNSQGELLKNVTSHALDYIRGKGEQYDVLQRKLDNVSGLYESVVQLCQQRRITLYRARDLYRFIQDHEEEMSWLQEKEDLCISLLKNRDLSATAQLRRTFKNLETEMEGHWQRAKGVIAAGERLIANGQNKEDIQTRIYNLHAKWEQLRKVVEAVGRWLREAEQAHQYFQDANEAESWIREKMPLVKSSDYGRDEQASESLLSRHMRLEEEIQAYRADIVRLEEMARELANTEFIAGAVVRIEEDTEELIVPQVKMLYPYSGNNIEVKKDEILALIEKSNNDWWRILKQDGVEGYVPANYCKIVEGETVTVAQTITTRKSERESQGSRNAIMERQEAISAGYRNLNNLAEERRRLLNDVIKLFKFLRECDQFETWTKETEMSLSDSTTSDNVKTSRKKFNKLENEINTNGRIQIKRINDVAEELVNEGHSHSNEIRRRQDAANLLWNKIRDLLKIKQRQLVS
;
A
#
# COMPACT_ATOMS: atom_id res chain seq x y z
N LEU A 1 25.84 -105.08 -29.08
CA LEU A 1 24.80 -104.88 -28.04
C LEU A 1 25.10 -103.67 -27.14
N LEU A 2 26.25 -103.61 -26.44
CA LEU A 2 26.64 -102.44 -25.61
C LEU A 2 26.67 -101.10 -26.37
N ALA A 3 27.34 -101.04 -27.52
CA ALA A 3 27.38 -99.82 -28.35
C ALA A 3 25.99 -99.34 -28.83
N ALA A 4 25.06 -100.28 -29.07
CA ALA A 4 23.69 -99.97 -29.48
C ALA A 4 22.84 -99.47 -28.30
N LEU A 5 23.07 -100.00 -27.09
CA LEU A 5 22.45 -99.51 -25.85
C LEU A 5 22.96 -98.11 -25.48
N GLU A 6 24.26 -97.84 -25.65
CA GLU A 6 24.83 -96.50 -25.44
C GLU A 6 24.37 -95.48 -26.47
N ALA A 7 24.21 -95.89 -27.74
CA ALA A 7 23.61 -95.05 -28.77
C ALA A 7 22.15 -94.73 -28.44
N ARG A 8 21.36 -95.73 -28.01
CA ARG A 8 19.97 -95.54 -27.58
C ARG A 8 19.86 -94.66 -26.33
N ARG A 9 20.75 -94.81 -25.36
CA ARG A 9 20.80 -93.95 -24.17
C ARG A 9 21.11 -92.50 -24.52
N ARG A 10 22.07 -92.27 -25.41
CA ARG A 10 22.40 -90.92 -25.93
C ARG A 10 21.24 -90.29 -26.70
N ALA A 11 20.56 -91.05 -27.55
CA ALA A 11 19.37 -90.59 -28.27
C ALA A 11 18.22 -90.22 -27.31
N LEU A 12 17.96 -91.04 -26.29
CA LEU A 12 16.92 -90.75 -25.29
C LEU A 12 17.23 -89.52 -24.43
N LEU A 13 18.49 -89.31 -24.05
CA LEU A 13 18.93 -88.10 -23.35
C LEU A 13 18.76 -86.86 -24.24
N SER A 14 19.21 -86.94 -25.50
CA SER A 14 19.03 -85.88 -26.50
C SER A 14 17.55 -85.54 -26.73
N LEU A 15 16.66 -86.53 -26.71
CA LEU A 15 15.23 -86.29 -26.87
C LEU A 15 14.62 -85.67 -25.60
N SER A 16 15.09 -86.07 -24.42
CA SER A 16 14.72 -85.44 -23.15
C SER A 16 15.12 -83.97 -23.09
N ASP A 17 16.34 -83.64 -23.52
CA ASP A 17 16.84 -82.27 -23.57
C ASP A 17 16.02 -81.41 -24.53
N LEU A 18 15.68 -81.96 -25.72
CA LEU A 18 14.78 -81.29 -26.67
C LEU A 18 13.40 -81.01 -26.08
N MET A 19 12.78 -82.00 -25.41
CA MET A 19 11.48 -81.81 -24.78
C MET A 19 11.53 -80.74 -23.68
N GLY A 20 12.61 -80.69 -22.90
CA GLY A 20 12.85 -79.63 -21.91
C GLY A 20 12.89 -78.26 -22.56
N LEU A 21 13.74 -78.09 -23.59
CA LEU A 21 13.86 -76.83 -24.32
C LEU A 21 12.55 -76.39 -24.98
N LEU A 22 11.82 -77.31 -25.61
CA LEU A 22 10.53 -76.99 -26.24
C LEU A 22 9.50 -76.53 -25.21
N ARG A 23 9.43 -77.18 -24.04
CA ARG A 23 8.54 -76.79 -22.94
C ARG A 23 8.91 -75.43 -22.37
N ASP A 24 10.20 -75.17 -22.19
CA ASP A 24 10.67 -73.90 -21.64
C ASP A 24 10.41 -72.77 -22.64
N ILE A 25 10.61 -72.99 -23.94
CA ILE A 25 10.25 -72.05 -25.01
C ILE A 25 8.73 -71.80 -25.05
N ASP A 26 7.90 -72.85 -24.99
CA ASP A 26 6.44 -72.70 -25.00
C ASP A 26 5.95 -71.93 -23.75
N THR A 27 6.58 -72.13 -22.60
CA THR A 27 6.29 -71.39 -21.36
C THR A 27 6.66 -69.91 -21.52
N LEU A 28 7.89 -69.61 -21.98
CA LEU A 28 8.32 -68.25 -22.27
C LEU A 28 7.39 -67.55 -23.28
N LEU A 29 6.99 -68.27 -24.34
CA LEU A 29 6.08 -67.73 -25.35
C LEU A 29 4.74 -67.31 -24.74
N LEU A 30 4.17 -68.12 -23.85
CA LEU A 30 2.92 -67.80 -23.16
C LEU A 30 3.08 -66.60 -22.21
N GLU A 31 4.16 -66.57 -21.43
CA GLU A 31 4.43 -65.50 -20.45
C GLU A 31 4.69 -64.16 -21.13
N ILE A 32 5.50 -64.13 -22.20
CA ILE A 32 5.77 -62.91 -22.97
C ILE A 32 4.49 -62.42 -23.68
N ARG A 33 3.70 -63.34 -24.25
CA ARG A 33 2.44 -63.00 -24.91
C ARG A 33 1.39 -62.44 -23.95
N ALA A 34 1.44 -62.82 -22.67
CA ALA A 34 0.56 -62.26 -21.64
C ALA A 34 0.91 -60.79 -21.29
N LEU A 35 2.17 -60.37 -21.50
CA LEU A 35 2.60 -58.99 -21.26
C LEU A 35 2.25 -58.04 -22.42
N GLU A 36 2.21 -58.55 -23.65
CA GLU A 36 1.99 -57.75 -24.87
C GLU A 36 0.77 -56.80 -24.80
N PRO A 37 -0.44 -57.22 -24.33
CA PRO A 37 -1.61 -56.34 -24.28
C PRO A 37 -1.42 -55.16 -23.32
N GLN A 38 -0.65 -55.35 -22.24
CA GLN A 38 -0.40 -54.31 -21.25
C GLN A 38 0.47 -53.21 -21.85
N PHE A 39 1.51 -53.59 -22.60
CA PHE A 39 2.36 -52.61 -23.29
C PHE A 39 1.68 -51.95 -24.50
N ARG A 40 0.66 -52.58 -25.10
CA ARG A 40 -0.13 -51.99 -26.21
C ARG A 40 -1.17 -50.96 -25.78
N SER A 41 -1.57 -50.93 -24.50
CA SER A 41 -2.58 -49.99 -24.05
C SER A 41 -2.13 -48.54 -24.30
N ARG A 42 -3.05 -47.68 -24.76
CA ARG A 42 -2.81 -46.25 -25.00
C ARG A 42 -3.22 -45.37 -23.82
N ASP A 43 -3.70 -45.97 -22.74
CA ASP A 43 -4.09 -45.24 -21.55
C ASP A 43 -2.86 -44.66 -20.84
N VAL A 44 -2.87 -43.34 -20.69
CA VAL A 44 -1.85 -42.57 -19.97
C VAL A 44 -2.39 -41.95 -18.69
N GLY A 45 -3.66 -42.18 -18.34
CA GLY A 45 -4.32 -41.51 -17.23
C GLY A 45 -4.84 -40.10 -17.59
N LYS A 46 -5.60 -39.52 -16.67
CA LYS A 46 -6.30 -38.23 -16.86
C LYS A 46 -5.64 -37.05 -16.16
N HIS A 47 -4.64 -37.30 -15.32
CA HIS A 47 -3.97 -36.30 -14.47
C HIS A 47 -2.60 -36.82 -14.02
N LEU A 48 -1.76 -35.95 -13.45
CA LEU A 48 -0.38 -36.26 -13.06
C LEU A 48 -0.26 -37.52 -12.20
N LEU A 49 -1.07 -37.61 -11.13
CA LEU A 49 -1.06 -38.76 -10.23
C LEU A 49 -1.39 -40.08 -10.96
N GLY A 50 -2.38 -40.08 -11.86
CA GLY A 50 -2.75 -41.27 -12.62
C GLY A 50 -1.64 -41.72 -13.57
N VAL A 51 -0.90 -40.78 -14.15
CA VAL A 51 0.26 -41.10 -14.99
C VAL A 51 1.40 -41.67 -14.16
N GLN A 52 1.64 -41.12 -12.96
CA GLN A 52 2.65 -41.63 -12.03
C GLN A 52 2.33 -43.05 -11.56
N ASP A 53 1.07 -43.35 -11.27
CA ASP A 53 0.62 -44.71 -10.95
C ASP A 53 0.85 -45.67 -12.12
N LEU A 54 0.56 -45.24 -13.35
CA LEU A 54 0.81 -46.03 -14.56
C LEU A 54 2.30 -46.22 -14.84
N LEU A 55 3.16 -45.24 -14.54
CA LEU A 55 4.61 -45.38 -14.59
C LEU A 55 5.12 -46.39 -13.56
N GLY A 56 4.60 -46.37 -12.34
CA GLY A 56 4.94 -47.39 -11.33
C GLY A 56 4.53 -48.80 -11.77
N LYS A 57 3.33 -48.95 -12.36
CA LYS A 57 2.92 -50.23 -12.97
C LYS A 57 3.82 -50.64 -14.14
N GLN A 58 4.20 -49.69 -14.98
CA GLN A 58 5.11 -49.91 -16.11
C GLN A 58 6.49 -50.40 -15.63
N GLU A 59 7.03 -49.87 -14.54
CA GLU A 59 8.32 -50.32 -13.96
C GLU A 59 8.25 -51.78 -13.49
N ILE A 60 7.15 -52.19 -12.89
CA ILE A 60 6.94 -53.59 -12.47
C ILE A 60 6.88 -54.51 -13.70
N LEU A 61 6.14 -54.11 -14.73
CA LEU A 61 6.05 -54.88 -15.98
C LEU A 61 7.39 -54.95 -16.72
N GLU A 62 8.18 -53.87 -16.69
CA GLU A 62 9.56 -53.84 -17.22
C GLU A 62 10.47 -54.81 -16.48
N ALA A 63 10.40 -54.86 -15.15
CA ALA A 63 11.16 -55.82 -14.37
C ALA A 63 10.79 -57.28 -14.71
N GLN A 64 9.49 -57.56 -14.89
CA GLN A 64 9.03 -58.88 -15.35
C GLN A 64 9.53 -59.18 -16.77
N LEU A 65 9.45 -58.24 -17.70
CA LEU A 65 9.95 -58.44 -19.07
C LEU A 65 11.47 -58.69 -19.10
N ASN A 66 12.23 -57.99 -18.25
CA ASN A 66 13.67 -58.18 -18.13
C ASN A 66 14.02 -59.58 -17.61
N SER A 67 13.28 -60.10 -16.62
CA SER A 67 13.50 -61.47 -16.14
C SER A 67 13.21 -62.52 -17.22
N GLN A 68 12.16 -62.31 -18.04
CA GLN A 68 11.88 -63.15 -19.20
C GLN A 68 12.99 -63.09 -20.26
N GLY A 69 13.63 -61.93 -20.43
CA GLY A 69 14.78 -61.76 -21.31
C GLY A 69 16.00 -62.58 -20.87
N GLU A 70 16.31 -62.58 -19.57
CA GLU A 70 17.40 -63.41 -19.03
C GLU A 70 17.12 -64.91 -19.17
N LEU A 71 15.87 -65.34 -18.92
CA LEU A 71 15.46 -66.74 -19.15
C LEU A 71 15.57 -67.11 -20.63
N LEU A 72 15.09 -66.24 -21.53
CA LEU A 72 15.20 -66.45 -22.97
C LEU A 72 16.66 -66.56 -23.42
N LYS A 73 17.56 -65.72 -22.89
CA LYS A 73 19.00 -65.79 -23.20
C LYS A 73 19.60 -67.13 -22.79
N ASN A 74 19.23 -67.64 -21.61
CA ASN A 74 19.68 -68.96 -21.14
C ASN A 74 19.13 -70.10 -22.02
N VAL A 75 17.84 -70.08 -22.34
CA VAL A 75 17.20 -71.09 -23.22
C VAL A 75 17.79 -71.04 -24.63
N THR A 76 18.07 -69.84 -25.14
CA THR A 76 18.70 -69.61 -26.45
C THR A 76 20.09 -70.24 -26.50
N SER A 77 20.92 -70.05 -25.46
CA SER A 77 22.25 -70.66 -25.41
C SER A 77 22.18 -72.19 -25.51
N HIS A 78 21.35 -72.82 -24.67
CA HIS A 78 21.19 -74.27 -24.66
C HIS A 78 20.59 -74.82 -25.97
N ALA A 79 19.60 -74.12 -26.54
CA ALA A 79 19.01 -74.49 -27.81
C ALA A 79 20.01 -74.42 -28.97
N LEU A 80 20.85 -73.37 -29.03
CA LEU A 80 21.89 -73.23 -30.06
C LEU A 80 22.99 -74.29 -29.95
N ASP A 81 23.32 -74.74 -28.74
CA ASP A 81 24.22 -75.88 -28.53
C ASP A 81 23.61 -77.18 -29.06
N TYR A 82 22.33 -77.42 -28.77
CA TYR A 82 21.57 -78.57 -29.28
C TYR A 82 21.50 -78.59 -30.82
N ILE A 83 21.20 -77.43 -31.42
CA ILE A 83 21.11 -77.24 -32.87
C ILE A 83 22.46 -77.46 -33.55
N ARG A 84 23.57 -76.96 -32.97
CA ARG A 84 24.94 -77.21 -33.48
C ARG A 84 25.28 -78.69 -33.51
N GLY A 85 24.79 -79.45 -32.53
CA GLY A 85 24.92 -80.91 -32.47
C GLY A 85 24.11 -81.66 -33.55
N LYS A 86 23.28 -80.97 -34.35
CA LYS A 86 22.31 -81.56 -35.30
C LYS A 86 21.43 -82.63 -34.65
N GLY A 87 20.95 -82.36 -33.43
CA GLY A 87 20.00 -83.22 -32.73
C GLY A 87 18.71 -83.43 -33.53
N GLU A 88 17.92 -84.46 -33.20
CA GLU A 88 16.65 -84.71 -33.91
C GLU A 88 15.71 -83.50 -33.80
N GLN A 89 14.97 -83.18 -34.89
CA GLN A 89 14.00 -82.08 -34.94
C GLN A 89 14.57 -80.68 -34.60
N TYR A 90 15.87 -80.47 -34.81
CA TYR A 90 16.53 -79.17 -34.59
C TYR A 90 15.90 -78.01 -35.38
N ASP A 91 15.27 -78.30 -36.52
CA ASP A 91 14.56 -77.33 -37.36
C ASP A 91 13.28 -76.82 -36.68
N VAL A 92 12.54 -77.69 -35.99
CA VAL A 92 11.35 -77.32 -35.20
C VAL A 92 11.76 -76.46 -34.01
N LEU A 93 12.82 -76.86 -33.30
CA LEU A 93 13.38 -76.09 -32.18
C LEU A 93 13.82 -74.69 -32.62
N GLN A 94 14.56 -74.59 -33.74
CA GLN A 94 14.99 -73.31 -34.32
C GLN A 94 13.79 -72.40 -34.61
N ARG A 95 12.75 -72.90 -35.30
CA ARG A 95 11.56 -72.10 -35.62
C ARG A 95 10.83 -71.58 -34.38
N LYS A 96 10.70 -72.41 -33.33
CA LYS A 96 10.08 -72.00 -32.06
C LYS A 96 10.94 -70.97 -31.34
N LEU A 97 12.25 -71.16 -31.32
CA LEU A 97 13.21 -70.22 -30.73
C LEU A 97 13.17 -68.85 -31.44
N ASP A 98 13.17 -68.84 -32.77
CA ASP A 98 13.06 -67.63 -33.58
C ASP A 98 11.74 -66.90 -33.30
N ASN A 99 10.63 -67.64 -33.16
CA ASN A 99 9.31 -67.07 -32.86
C ASN A 99 9.27 -66.40 -31.48
N VAL A 100 9.72 -67.08 -30.41
CA VAL A 100 9.72 -66.48 -29.06
C VAL A 100 10.70 -65.30 -28.98
N SER A 101 11.83 -65.36 -29.69
CA SER A 101 12.80 -64.26 -29.76
C SER A 101 12.23 -63.04 -30.47
N GLY A 102 11.59 -63.22 -31.63
CA GLY A 102 10.93 -62.13 -32.35
C GLY A 102 9.77 -61.52 -31.58
N LEU A 103 8.99 -62.35 -30.86
CA LEU A 103 7.93 -61.84 -29.97
C LEU A 103 8.53 -61.02 -28.82
N TYR A 104 9.60 -61.50 -28.18
CA TYR A 104 10.28 -60.77 -27.12
C TYR A 104 10.76 -59.39 -27.59
N GLU A 105 11.45 -59.33 -28.72
CA GLU A 105 11.93 -58.07 -29.31
C GLU A 105 10.78 -57.09 -29.59
N SER A 106 9.68 -57.58 -30.16
CA SER A 106 8.46 -56.79 -30.39
C SER A 106 7.87 -56.24 -29.09
N VAL A 107 7.77 -57.07 -28.05
CA VAL A 107 7.25 -56.66 -26.73
C VAL A 107 8.18 -55.66 -26.05
N VAL A 108 9.50 -55.81 -26.18
CA VAL A 108 10.49 -54.82 -25.70
C VAL A 108 10.31 -53.47 -26.40
N GLN A 109 10.10 -53.45 -27.71
CA GLN A 109 9.83 -52.21 -28.44
C GLN A 109 8.52 -51.55 -27.98
N LEU A 110 7.45 -52.31 -27.80
CA LEU A 110 6.17 -51.81 -27.28
C LEU A 110 6.33 -51.23 -25.87
N CYS A 111 7.08 -51.93 -25.02
CA CYS A 111 7.40 -51.50 -23.67
C CYS A 111 8.12 -50.14 -23.66
N GLN A 112 9.18 -49.98 -24.46
CA GLN A 112 9.91 -48.72 -24.60
C GLN A 112 9.02 -47.58 -25.13
N GLN A 113 8.20 -47.86 -26.15
CA GLN A 113 7.27 -46.87 -26.71
C GLN A 113 6.23 -46.41 -25.68
N ARG A 114 5.66 -47.35 -24.90
CA ARG A 114 4.74 -47.04 -23.82
C ARG A 114 5.39 -46.18 -22.76
N ARG A 115 6.61 -46.51 -22.33
CA ARG A 115 7.36 -45.70 -21.34
C ARG A 115 7.58 -44.26 -21.82
N ILE A 116 8.01 -44.07 -23.07
CA ILE A 116 8.18 -42.72 -23.66
C ILE A 116 6.84 -41.97 -23.65
N THR A 117 5.75 -42.64 -24.00
CA THR A 117 4.41 -42.04 -24.03
C THR A 117 3.95 -41.61 -22.64
N LEU A 118 4.16 -42.45 -21.62
CA LEU A 118 3.85 -42.13 -20.22
C LEU A 118 4.71 -40.97 -19.70
N TYR A 119 6.01 -40.92 -20.02
CA TYR A 119 6.85 -39.78 -19.62
C TYR A 119 6.42 -38.47 -20.28
N ARG A 120 6.07 -38.49 -21.58
CA ARG A 120 5.52 -37.31 -22.27
C ARG A 120 4.22 -36.83 -21.62
N ALA A 121 3.33 -37.76 -21.28
CA ALA A 121 2.08 -37.43 -20.58
C ALA A 121 2.37 -36.85 -19.19
N ARG A 122 3.31 -37.43 -18.43
CA ARG A 122 3.71 -36.93 -17.10
C ARG A 122 4.19 -35.50 -17.18
N ASP A 123 5.09 -35.20 -18.12
CA ASP A 123 5.68 -33.87 -18.28
C ASP A 123 4.61 -32.83 -18.68
N LEU A 124 3.68 -33.22 -19.55
CA LEU A 124 2.53 -32.38 -19.93
C LEU A 124 1.60 -32.10 -18.73
N TYR A 125 1.17 -33.12 -18.01
CA TYR A 125 0.30 -32.93 -16.85
C TYR A 125 0.99 -32.17 -15.72
N ARG A 126 2.31 -32.33 -15.57
CA ARG A 126 3.09 -31.54 -14.62
C ARG A 126 3.07 -30.06 -15.00
N PHE A 127 3.32 -29.74 -16.27
CA PHE A 127 3.22 -28.37 -16.77
C PHE A 127 1.82 -27.78 -16.58
N ILE A 128 0.77 -28.53 -16.88
CA ILE A 128 -0.63 -28.07 -16.72
C ILE A 128 -0.91 -27.75 -15.25
N GLN A 129 -0.52 -28.64 -14.33
CA GLN A 129 -0.70 -28.44 -12.90
C GLN A 129 0.08 -27.23 -12.41
N ASP A 130 1.38 -27.13 -12.73
CA ASP A 130 2.22 -26.00 -12.31
C ASP A 130 1.66 -24.67 -12.86
N HIS A 131 1.16 -24.67 -14.11
CA HIS A 131 0.48 -23.50 -14.69
C HIS A 131 -0.81 -23.13 -13.93
N GLU A 132 -1.66 -24.10 -13.60
CA GLU A 132 -2.92 -23.86 -12.88
C GLU A 132 -2.68 -23.36 -11.45
N GLU A 133 -1.67 -23.87 -10.77
CA GLU A 133 -1.23 -23.40 -9.46
C GLU A 133 -0.78 -21.92 -9.53
N GLU A 134 0.04 -21.56 -10.52
CA GLU A 134 0.46 -20.15 -10.70
C GLU A 134 -0.71 -19.24 -11.10
N MET A 135 -1.61 -19.69 -11.97
CA MET A 135 -2.79 -18.91 -12.37
C MET A 135 -3.76 -18.66 -11.21
N SER A 136 -3.97 -19.67 -10.36
CA SER A 136 -4.79 -19.56 -9.14
C SER A 136 -4.19 -18.54 -8.18
N TRP A 137 -2.88 -18.63 -7.93
CA TRP A 137 -2.19 -17.67 -7.09
C TRP A 137 -2.26 -16.24 -7.64
N LEU A 138 -2.06 -16.06 -8.95
CA LEU A 138 -2.16 -14.75 -9.60
C LEU A 138 -3.56 -14.14 -9.44
N GLN A 139 -4.61 -14.96 -9.58
CA GLN A 139 -5.99 -14.52 -9.36
C GLN A 139 -6.21 -14.09 -7.90
N GLU A 140 -5.78 -14.91 -6.93
CA GLU A 140 -5.89 -14.60 -5.50
C GLU A 140 -5.20 -13.26 -5.16
N LYS A 141 -3.99 -13.03 -5.70
CA LYS A 141 -3.25 -11.79 -5.42
C LYS A 141 -3.81 -10.58 -6.15
N GLU A 142 -4.40 -10.75 -7.31
CA GLU A 142 -5.14 -9.68 -7.96
C GLU A 142 -6.37 -9.27 -7.13
N ASP A 143 -7.15 -10.24 -6.64
CA ASP A 143 -8.31 -9.98 -5.78
C ASP A 143 -7.90 -9.31 -4.46
N LEU A 144 -6.76 -9.71 -3.88
CA LEU A 144 -6.15 -9.02 -2.75
C LEU A 144 -5.83 -7.56 -3.08
N CYS A 145 -5.18 -7.28 -4.21
CA CYS A 145 -4.84 -5.92 -4.62
C CYS A 145 -6.09 -5.06 -4.82
N ILE A 146 -7.12 -5.61 -5.46
CA ILE A 146 -8.41 -4.93 -5.64
C ILE A 146 -9.07 -4.64 -4.28
N SER A 147 -9.00 -5.58 -3.33
CA SER A 147 -9.48 -5.39 -1.96
C SER A 147 -8.72 -4.27 -1.23
N LEU A 148 -7.40 -4.21 -1.37
CA LEU A 148 -6.56 -3.14 -0.81
C LEU A 148 -6.96 -1.77 -1.37
N LEU A 149 -7.16 -1.65 -2.68
CA LEU A 149 -7.59 -0.40 -3.33
C LEU A 149 -8.98 0.07 -2.89
N LYS A 150 -9.85 -0.85 -2.49
CA LYS A 150 -11.19 -0.52 -1.95
C LYS A 150 -11.15 -0.08 -0.50
N ASN A 151 -10.08 -0.38 0.23
CA ASN A 151 -9.93 0.06 1.61
C ASN A 151 -9.81 1.58 1.66
N ARG A 152 -10.57 2.25 2.53
CA ARG A 152 -10.54 3.71 2.70
C ARG A 152 -10.08 4.14 4.09
N ASP A 153 -9.69 3.18 4.92
CA ASP A 153 -9.29 3.44 6.29
C ASP A 153 -7.83 3.88 6.36
N LEU A 154 -7.63 5.19 6.49
CA LEU A 154 -6.32 5.80 6.66
C LEU A 154 -5.60 5.35 7.94
N SER A 155 -6.31 4.87 8.97
CA SER A 155 -5.68 4.39 10.20
C SER A 155 -5.02 3.02 10.02
N ALA A 156 -5.50 2.22 9.05
CA ALA A 156 -4.95 0.91 8.73
C ALA A 156 -3.70 0.98 7.83
N THR A 157 -3.29 2.16 7.36
CA THR A 157 -2.26 2.33 6.32
C THR A 157 -0.93 1.64 6.65
N ALA A 158 -0.47 1.69 7.91
CA ALA A 158 0.75 1.02 8.33
C ALA A 158 0.67 -0.51 8.20
N GLN A 159 -0.48 -1.09 8.50
CA GLN A 159 -0.71 -2.52 8.33
C GLN A 159 -0.82 -2.90 6.85
N LEU A 160 -1.53 -2.09 6.05
CA LEU A 160 -1.64 -2.29 4.60
C LEU A 160 -0.28 -2.24 3.91
N ARG A 161 0.63 -1.37 4.36
CA ARG A 161 2.03 -1.33 3.86
C ARG A 161 2.79 -2.62 4.13
N ARG A 162 2.63 -3.21 5.32
CA ARG A 162 3.27 -4.49 5.63
C ARG A 162 2.74 -5.60 4.72
N THR A 163 1.43 -5.65 4.51
CA THR A 163 0.81 -6.60 3.58
C THR A 163 1.31 -6.39 2.15
N PHE A 164 1.41 -5.15 1.68
CA PHE A 164 1.93 -4.83 0.36
C PHE A 164 3.40 -5.25 0.19
N LYS A 165 4.25 -4.99 1.18
CA LYS A 165 5.65 -5.44 1.15
C LYS A 165 5.81 -6.96 1.12
N ASN A 166 4.94 -7.67 1.84
CA ASN A 166 4.91 -9.13 1.79
C ASN A 166 4.51 -9.61 0.38
N LEU A 167 3.50 -8.98 -0.23
CA LEU A 167 3.10 -9.26 -1.61
C LEU A 167 4.27 -9.04 -2.59
N GLU A 168 5.00 -7.93 -2.50
CA GLU A 168 6.18 -7.67 -3.35
C GLU A 168 7.23 -8.78 -3.24
N THR A 169 7.43 -9.30 -2.02
CA THR A 169 8.39 -10.39 -1.76
C THR A 169 7.89 -11.71 -2.35
N GLU A 170 6.60 -12.03 -2.16
CA GLU A 170 5.98 -13.23 -2.74
C GLU A 170 6.06 -13.20 -4.28
N MET A 171 5.81 -12.04 -4.90
CA MET A 171 5.88 -11.86 -6.34
C MET A 171 7.25 -12.21 -6.94
N GLU A 172 8.36 -11.87 -6.27
CA GLU A 172 9.69 -12.22 -6.78
C GLU A 172 9.88 -13.74 -6.82
N GLY A 173 9.47 -14.45 -5.77
CA GLY A 173 9.55 -15.92 -5.72
C GLY A 173 8.67 -16.59 -6.78
N HIS A 174 7.43 -16.12 -6.93
CA HIS A 174 6.50 -16.62 -7.95
C HIS A 174 6.94 -16.30 -9.37
N TRP A 175 7.60 -15.16 -9.60
CA TRP A 175 8.13 -14.82 -10.91
C TRP A 175 9.21 -15.81 -11.37
N GLN A 176 10.09 -16.27 -10.46
CA GLN A 176 11.07 -17.30 -10.79
C GLN A 176 10.42 -18.65 -11.09
N ARG A 177 9.35 -19.01 -10.37
CA ARG A 177 8.57 -20.21 -10.68
C ARG A 177 7.88 -20.12 -12.03
N ALA A 178 7.22 -19.00 -12.33
CA ALA A 178 6.56 -18.77 -13.62
C ALA A 178 7.54 -18.90 -14.80
N LYS A 179 8.78 -18.39 -14.67
CA LYS A 179 9.83 -18.63 -15.68
C LYS A 179 10.14 -20.11 -15.86
N GLY A 180 10.19 -20.87 -14.76
CA GLY A 180 10.35 -22.32 -14.79
C GLY A 180 9.22 -23.02 -15.54
N VAL A 181 7.97 -22.62 -15.30
CA VAL A 181 6.77 -23.12 -15.99
C VAL A 181 6.82 -22.81 -17.49
N ILE A 182 7.19 -21.57 -17.86
CA ILE A 182 7.33 -21.16 -19.27
C ILE A 182 8.42 -22.00 -19.96
N ALA A 183 9.60 -22.13 -19.35
CA ALA A 183 10.70 -22.93 -19.89
C ALA A 183 10.35 -24.43 -19.99
N ALA A 184 9.50 -24.96 -19.08
CA ALA A 184 8.96 -26.30 -19.20
C ALA A 184 8.02 -26.42 -20.42
N GLY A 185 7.10 -25.47 -20.60
CA GLY A 185 6.20 -25.43 -21.75
C GLY A 185 6.94 -25.31 -23.09
N GLU A 186 7.96 -24.45 -23.19
CA GLU A 186 8.81 -24.33 -24.38
C GLU A 186 9.52 -25.63 -24.75
N ARG A 187 10.04 -26.35 -23.74
CA ARG A 187 10.64 -27.68 -23.94
C ARG A 187 9.63 -28.71 -24.43
N LEU A 188 8.39 -28.67 -23.93
CA LEU A 188 7.32 -29.56 -24.40
C LEU A 188 6.97 -29.28 -25.88
N ILE A 189 6.90 -28.01 -26.27
CA ILE A 189 6.67 -27.61 -27.67
C ILE A 189 7.82 -28.11 -28.56
N ALA A 190 9.08 -27.93 -28.14
CA ALA A 190 10.25 -28.40 -28.88
C ALA A 190 10.24 -29.93 -29.06
N ASN A 191 9.67 -30.66 -28.10
CA ASN A 191 9.52 -32.12 -28.15
C ASN A 191 8.29 -32.60 -28.95
N GLY A 192 7.59 -31.70 -29.64
CA GLY A 192 6.46 -32.03 -30.53
C GLY A 192 5.14 -32.31 -29.80
N GLN A 193 4.98 -31.85 -28.56
CA GLN A 193 3.70 -31.90 -27.84
C GLN A 193 2.76 -30.76 -28.27
N ASN A 194 1.46 -30.92 -28.01
CA ASN A 194 0.35 -30.06 -28.46
C ASN A 194 0.65 -28.56 -28.37
N LYS A 195 1.14 -27.98 -29.47
CA LYS A 195 1.78 -26.65 -29.48
C LYS A 195 0.80 -25.53 -29.16
N GLU A 196 -0.43 -25.59 -29.68
CA GLU A 196 -1.41 -24.51 -29.55
C GLU A 196 -1.91 -24.33 -28.11
N ASP A 197 -2.27 -25.41 -27.42
CA ASP A 197 -2.73 -25.35 -26.02
C ASP A 197 -1.60 -24.85 -25.09
N ILE A 198 -0.39 -25.38 -25.24
CA ILE A 198 0.76 -24.99 -24.42
C ILE A 198 1.12 -23.51 -24.66
N GLN A 199 1.11 -23.06 -25.92
CA GLN A 199 1.35 -21.64 -26.24
C GLN A 199 0.27 -20.73 -25.66
N THR A 200 -1.01 -21.14 -25.72
CA THR A 200 -2.12 -20.38 -25.13
C THR A 200 -1.96 -20.24 -23.61
N ARG A 201 -1.57 -21.32 -22.92
CA ARG A 201 -1.28 -21.31 -21.47
C ARG A 201 -0.10 -20.39 -21.12
N ILE A 202 1.00 -20.47 -21.87
CA ILE A 202 2.15 -19.57 -21.69
C ILE A 202 1.73 -18.11 -21.89
N TYR A 203 0.96 -17.82 -22.95
CA TYR A 203 0.45 -16.47 -23.21
C TYR A 203 -0.45 -15.96 -22.08
N ASN A 204 -1.40 -16.78 -21.62
CA ASN A 204 -2.31 -16.42 -20.53
C ASN A 204 -1.55 -16.11 -19.23
N LEU A 205 -0.55 -16.93 -18.89
CA LEU A 205 0.31 -16.69 -17.73
C LEU A 205 1.04 -15.35 -17.84
N HIS A 206 1.63 -15.04 -19.01
CA HIS A 206 2.24 -13.73 -19.25
C HIS A 206 1.25 -12.57 -19.12
N ALA A 207 0.08 -12.68 -19.74
CA ALA A 207 -0.94 -11.65 -19.72
C ALA A 207 -1.44 -11.38 -18.28
N LYS A 208 -1.62 -12.44 -17.48
CA LYS A 208 -2.07 -12.33 -16.10
C LYS A 208 -1.00 -11.72 -15.18
N TRP A 209 0.28 -12.02 -15.39
CA TRP A 209 1.38 -11.34 -14.71
C TRP A 209 1.42 -9.83 -14.99
N GLU A 210 1.22 -9.44 -16.26
CA GLU A 210 1.19 -8.04 -16.65
C GLU A 210 -0.01 -7.30 -16.03
N GLN A 211 -1.17 -7.97 -15.97
CA GLN A 211 -2.34 -7.47 -15.25
C GLN A 211 -2.05 -7.25 -13.76
N LEU A 212 -1.50 -8.25 -13.07
CA LEU A 212 -1.14 -8.12 -11.66
C LEU A 212 -0.16 -6.97 -11.41
N ARG A 213 0.88 -6.82 -12.24
CA ARG A 213 1.85 -5.71 -12.11
C ARG A 213 1.19 -4.34 -12.17
N LYS A 214 0.24 -4.14 -13.09
CA LYS A 214 -0.51 -2.88 -13.22
C LYS A 214 -1.34 -2.59 -11.96
N VAL A 215 -2.02 -3.60 -11.42
CA VAL A 215 -2.82 -3.43 -10.20
C VAL A 215 -1.91 -3.19 -8.98
N VAL A 216 -0.78 -3.89 -8.86
CA VAL A 216 0.22 -3.68 -7.80
C VAL A 216 0.81 -2.27 -7.86
N GLU A 217 1.11 -1.75 -9.04
CA GLU A 217 1.57 -0.37 -9.21
C GLU A 217 0.51 0.63 -8.75
N ALA A 218 -0.76 0.38 -9.08
CA ALA A 218 -1.88 1.20 -8.61
C ALA A 218 -2.01 1.17 -7.08
N VAL A 219 -1.90 0.00 -6.44
CA VAL A 219 -1.89 -0.15 -4.98
C VAL A 219 -0.71 0.62 -4.37
N GLY A 220 0.47 0.52 -4.98
CA GLY A 220 1.66 1.23 -4.51
C GLY A 220 1.52 2.75 -4.58
N ARG A 221 0.89 3.28 -5.65
CA ARG A 221 0.54 4.71 -5.74
C ARG A 221 -0.47 5.11 -4.66
N TRP A 222 -1.58 4.38 -4.59
CA TRP A 222 -2.65 4.60 -3.61
C TRP A 222 -2.11 4.62 -2.17
N LEU A 223 -1.25 3.67 -1.81
CA LEU A 223 -0.71 3.55 -0.46
C LEU A 223 0.23 4.72 -0.10
N ARG A 224 1.03 5.22 -1.05
CA ARG A 224 1.86 6.41 -0.83
C ARG A 224 1.01 7.65 -0.59
N GLU A 225 -0.04 7.82 -1.37
CA GLU A 225 -0.96 8.95 -1.24
C GLU A 225 -1.77 8.87 0.07
N ALA A 226 -2.21 7.66 0.48
CA ALA A 226 -2.86 7.41 1.75
C ALA A 226 -1.96 7.76 2.95
N GLU A 227 -0.68 7.38 2.90
CA GLU A 227 0.30 7.73 3.93
C GLU A 227 0.54 9.22 4.03
N GLN A 228 0.69 9.89 2.90
CA GLN A 228 0.87 11.33 2.87
C GLN A 228 -0.35 12.04 3.49
N ALA A 229 -1.56 11.56 3.18
CA ALA A 229 -2.79 12.08 3.76
C ALA A 229 -2.83 11.84 5.28
N HIS A 230 -2.51 10.63 5.72
CA HIS A 230 -2.46 10.30 7.15
C HIS A 230 -1.48 11.18 7.91
N GLN A 231 -0.26 11.36 7.38
CA GLN A 231 0.76 12.22 7.97
C GLN A 231 0.30 13.68 8.04
N TYR A 232 -0.29 14.21 6.96
CA TYR A 232 -0.84 15.56 6.97
C TYR A 232 -1.88 15.75 8.07
N PHE A 233 -2.83 14.82 8.21
CA PHE A 233 -3.88 14.95 9.24
C PHE A 233 -3.30 14.89 10.66
N GLN A 234 -2.28 14.06 10.89
CA GLN A 234 -1.57 14.02 12.17
C GLN A 234 -0.87 15.36 12.44
N ASP A 235 -0.04 15.82 11.51
CA ASP A 235 0.74 17.05 11.67
C ASP A 235 -0.17 18.29 11.79
N ALA A 236 -1.29 18.32 11.07
CA ALA A 236 -2.29 19.38 11.16
C ALA A 236 -2.97 19.41 12.54
N ASN A 237 -3.32 18.26 13.11
CA ASN A 237 -3.86 18.17 14.48
C ASN A 237 -2.83 18.71 15.50
N GLU A 238 -1.56 18.36 15.32
CA GLU A 238 -0.46 18.83 16.18
C GLU A 238 -0.30 20.35 16.07
N ALA A 239 -0.30 20.91 14.87
CA ALA A 239 -0.21 22.36 14.64
C ALA A 239 -1.38 23.14 15.22
N GLU A 240 -2.62 22.66 15.04
CA GLU A 240 -3.80 23.27 15.64
C GLU A 240 -3.73 23.26 17.17
N SER A 241 -3.29 22.14 17.76
CA SER A 241 -3.13 22.05 19.20
C SER A 241 -2.04 22.97 19.72
N TRP A 242 -0.90 23.04 19.02
CA TRP A 242 0.21 23.93 19.36
C TRP A 242 -0.21 25.40 19.29
N ILE A 243 -0.89 25.82 18.21
CA ILE A 243 -1.41 27.19 18.08
C ILE A 243 -2.38 27.50 19.22
N ARG A 244 -3.29 26.58 19.54
CA ARG A 244 -4.26 26.73 20.63
C ARG A 244 -3.58 26.85 22.00
N GLU A 245 -2.51 26.11 22.24
CA GLU A 245 -1.72 26.17 23.48
C GLU A 245 -0.98 27.50 23.63
N LYS A 246 -0.37 28.03 22.56
CA LYS A 246 0.40 29.28 22.61
C LYS A 246 -0.49 30.53 22.60
N MET A 247 -1.70 30.44 22.04
CA MET A 247 -2.66 31.55 21.94
C MET A 247 -2.91 32.34 23.25
N PRO A 248 -3.19 31.71 24.41
CA PRO A 248 -3.40 32.45 25.66
C PRO A 248 -2.16 33.19 26.15
N LEU A 249 -0.95 32.72 25.83
CA LEU A 249 0.30 33.34 26.28
C LEU A 249 0.53 34.71 25.62
N VAL A 250 0.24 34.80 24.32
CA VAL A 250 0.35 36.06 23.57
C VAL A 250 -0.82 37.01 23.85
N LYS A 251 -1.98 36.49 24.26
CA LYS A 251 -3.18 37.26 24.64
C LYS A 251 -3.19 37.73 26.10
N SER A 252 -2.21 37.32 26.90
CA SER A 252 -2.16 37.72 28.30
C SER A 252 -2.18 39.25 28.41
N SER A 253 -2.93 39.77 29.38
CA SER A 253 -2.96 41.18 29.74
C SER A 253 -2.08 41.49 30.97
N ASP A 254 -1.28 40.53 31.43
CA ASP A 254 -0.29 40.76 32.49
C ASP A 254 0.95 41.43 31.90
N TYR A 255 1.21 42.66 32.33
CA TYR A 255 2.37 43.45 31.92
C TYR A 255 3.35 43.70 33.06
N GLY A 256 3.13 43.11 34.24
CA GLY A 256 3.95 43.34 35.42
C GLY A 256 3.50 44.55 36.24
N ARG A 257 3.86 44.54 37.53
CA ARG A 257 3.49 45.57 38.51
C ARG A 257 4.56 46.64 38.72
N ASP A 258 5.77 46.38 38.21
CA ASP A 258 6.96 47.22 38.34
C ASP A 258 7.90 46.98 37.14
N GLU A 259 8.91 47.83 36.98
CA GLU A 259 9.88 47.78 35.88
C GLU A 259 10.56 46.41 35.76
N GLN A 260 11.04 45.86 36.89
CA GLN A 260 11.78 44.60 36.90
C GLN A 260 10.90 43.40 36.54
N ALA A 261 9.66 43.37 37.04
CA ALA A 261 8.68 42.35 36.67
C ALA A 261 8.33 42.42 35.18
N SER A 262 8.16 43.63 34.65
CA SER A 262 7.86 43.87 33.24
C SER A 262 9.03 43.45 32.33
N GLU A 263 10.27 43.77 32.70
CA GLU A 263 11.48 43.33 31.98
C GLU A 263 11.62 41.80 32.00
N SER A 264 11.29 41.16 33.12
CA SER A 264 11.29 39.70 33.23
C SER A 264 10.22 39.05 32.34
N LEU A 265 9.02 39.65 32.26
CA LEU A 265 7.96 39.22 31.37
C LEU A 265 8.34 39.40 29.90
N LEU A 266 8.95 40.55 29.54
CA LEU A 266 9.46 40.79 28.19
C LEU A 266 10.51 39.75 27.79
N SER A 267 11.46 39.43 28.68
CA SER A 267 12.47 38.41 28.40
C SER A 267 11.86 37.03 28.13
N ARG A 268 10.85 36.62 28.91
CA ARG A 268 10.11 35.37 28.67
C ARG A 268 9.32 35.42 27.36
N HIS A 269 8.71 36.56 27.05
CA HIS A 269 7.95 36.77 25.83
C HIS A 269 8.83 36.72 24.58
N MET A 270 10.04 37.26 24.60
CA MET A 270 10.98 37.14 23.48
C MET A 270 11.34 35.68 23.19
N ARG A 271 11.51 34.83 24.21
CA ARG A 271 11.73 33.39 24.01
C ARG A 271 10.51 32.70 23.40
N LEU A 272 9.31 33.07 23.82
CA LEU A 272 8.07 32.60 23.21
C LEU A 272 8.01 32.99 21.73
N GLU A 273 8.43 34.20 21.36
CA GLU A 273 8.50 34.62 19.96
C GLU A 273 9.52 33.83 19.15
N GLU A 274 10.67 33.50 19.73
CA GLU A 274 11.65 32.59 19.10
C GLU A 274 11.03 31.21 18.85
N GLU A 275 10.29 30.64 19.81
CA GLU A 275 9.54 29.39 19.63
C GLU A 275 8.50 29.51 18.50
N ILE A 276 7.76 30.62 18.45
CA ILE A 276 6.75 30.87 17.41
C ILE A 276 7.40 30.97 16.04
N GLN A 277 8.53 31.68 15.94
CA GLN A 277 9.24 31.84 14.69
C GLN A 277 9.88 30.53 14.21
N ALA A 278 10.39 29.71 15.12
CA ALA A 278 10.92 28.39 14.79
C ALA A 278 9.84 27.47 14.19
N TYR A 279 8.60 27.56 14.66
CA TYR A 279 7.47 26.78 14.17
C TYR A 279 7.05 27.11 12.72
N ARG A 280 7.56 28.21 12.14
CA ARG A 280 7.27 28.61 10.75
C ARG A 280 7.58 27.51 9.75
N ALA A 281 8.66 26.76 9.97
CA ALA A 281 9.08 25.68 9.07
C ALA A 281 7.99 24.59 8.95
N ASP A 282 7.35 24.24 10.07
CA ASP A 282 6.29 23.24 10.10
C ASP A 282 5.02 23.72 9.41
N ILE A 283 4.66 25.01 9.55
CA ILE A 283 3.53 25.60 8.83
C ILE A 283 3.76 25.55 7.31
N VAL A 284 4.95 25.92 6.85
CA VAL A 284 5.29 25.87 5.41
C VAL A 284 5.27 24.44 4.88
N ARG A 285 5.83 23.49 5.65
CA ARG A 285 5.78 22.05 5.33
C ARG A 285 4.35 21.54 5.19
N LEU A 286 3.46 21.92 6.12
CA LEU A 286 2.03 21.60 6.06
C LEU A 286 1.34 22.20 4.83
N GLU A 287 1.65 23.45 4.47
CA GLU A 287 1.13 24.08 3.25
C GLU A 287 1.55 23.34 1.97
N GLU A 288 2.80 22.89 1.90
CA GLU A 288 3.31 22.09 0.79
C GLU A 288 2.61 20.74 0.72
N MET A 289 2.51 20.02 1.85
CA MET A 289 1.79 18.75 1.93
C MET A 289 0.31 18.88 1.52
N ALA A 290 -0.38 19.90 2.01
CA ALA A 290 -1.77 20.17 1.64
C ALA A 290 -1.93 20.42 0.13
N ARG A 291 -0.99 21.17 -0.48
CA ARG A 291 -0.99 21.46 -1.92
C ARG A 291 -0.73 20.22 -2.76
N GLU A 292 0.21 19.38 -2.34
CA GLU A 292 0.50 18.11 -3.00
C GLU A 292 -0.72 17.19 -2.93
N LEU A 293 -1.30 17.00 -1.74
CA LEU A 293 -2.52 16.22 -1.54
C LEU A 293 -3.74 16.76 -2.29
N ALA A 294 -3.83 18.08 -2.47
CA ALA A 294 -4.91 18.67 -3.29
C ALA A 294 -4.78 18.30 -4.78
N ASN A 295 -3.59 17.89 -5.23
CA ASN A 295 -3.32 17.50 -6.61
C ASN A 295 -3.30 15.98 -6.82
N THR A 296 -3.48 15.17 -5.78
CA THR A 296 -3.47 13.70 -5.89
C THR A 296 -4.83 13.11 -6.30
N GLU A 297 -4.79 12.04 -7.09
CA GLU A 297 -5.98 11.26 -7.46
C GLU A 297 -6.59 10.50 -6.28
N PHE A 298 -5.85 10.27 -5.19
CA PHE A 298 -6.38 9.68 -3.96
C PHE A 298 -7.46 10.55 -3.31
N ILE A 299 -7.29 11.87 -3.31
CA ILE A 299 -8.28 12.82 -2.76
C ILE A 299 -9.25 13.30 -3.85
N ALA A 300 -8.78 13.38 -5.10
CA ALA A 300 -9.62 13.62 -6.27
C ALA A 300 -10.38 12.36 -6.76
N GLY A 301 -10.23 11.23 -6.05
CA GLY A 301 -10.61 9.90 -6.52
C GLY A 301 -12.12 9.71 -6.59
N ALA A 302 -12.64 9.85 -7.80
CA ALA A 302 -13.97 9.43 -8.18
C ALA A 302 -14.29 8.06 -7.58
N VAL A 303 -15.30 8.02 -6.73
CA VAL A 303 -15.99 6.78 -6.40
C VAL A 303 -16.58 6.27 -7.71
N VAL A 304 -15.93 5.32 -8.38
CA VAL A 304 -16.66 4.46 -9.31
C VAL A 304 -17.42 3.48 -8.42
N ARG A 305 -18.59 3.92 -7.96
CA ARG A 305 -19.60 3.00 -7.47
C ARG A 305 -20.06 2.23 -8.69
N ILE A 306 -19.78 0.93 -8.68
CA ILE A 306 -20.52 0.00 -9.50
C ILE A 306 -21.84 -0.19 -8.76
N GLU A 307 -22.86 0.55 -9.18
CA GLU A 307 -24.23 0.27 -8.76
C GLU A 307 -24.80 -0.76 -9.75
N GLU A 308 -25.32 -1.84 -9.17
CA GLU A 308 -26.10 -2.85 -9.87
C GLU A 308 -27.54 -2.34 -9.95
N ASP A 309 -27.85 -1.59 -11.01
CA ASP A 309 -29.24 -1.20 -11.29
C ASP A 309 -29.91 -2.35 -12.06
N THR A 310 -31.07 -2.79 -11.58
CA THR A 310 -31.94 -3.76 -12.28
C THR A 310 -32.90 -3.00 -13.19
N GLU A 311 -32.67 -3.04 -14.50
CA GLU A 311 -33.63 -2.54 -15.48
C GLU A 311 -34.56 -3.68 -15.95
N GLU A 312 -35.86 -3.41 -16.00
CA GLU A 312 -36.85 -4.33 -16.57
C GLU A 312 -36.85 -4.22 -18.11
N LEU A 313 -36.23 -5.19 -18.79
CA LEU A 313 -36.20 -5.28 -20.25
C LEU A 313 -37.31 -6.20 -20.77
N ILE A 314 -38.05 -5.73 -21.78
CA ILE A 314 -39.03 -6.56 -22.51
C ILE A 314 -38.29 -7.27 -23.63
N VAL A 315 -38.13 -8.59 -23.51
CA VAL A 315 -37.36 -9.40 -24.46
C VAL A 315 -38.22 -10.46 -25.17
N PRO A 316 -37.87 -10.86 -26.41
CA PRO A 316 -38.56 -11.95 -27.11
C PRO A 316 -38.39 -13.30 -26.40
N GLN A 317 -39.35 -14.20 -26.60
CA GLN A 317 -39.23 -15.57 -26.13
C GLN A 317 -38.64 -16.49 -27.22
N VAL A 318 -37.85 -17.49 -26.79
CA VAL A 318 -37.32 -18.55 -27.65
C VAL A 318 -37.74 -19.91 -27.13
N LYS A 319 -38.09 -20.80 -28.05
CA LYS A 319 -38.45 -22.18 -27.77
C LYS A 319 -37.31 -23.11 -28.18
N MET A 320 -36.89 -24.00 -27.27
CA MET A 320 -35.87 -25.01 -27.53
C MET A 320 -36.40 -26.11 -28.46
N LEU A 321 -35.67 -26.40 -29.54
CA LEU A 321 -35.97 -27.46 -30.49
C LEU A 321 -35.40 -28.82 -30.05
N TYR A 322 -34.35 -28.78 -29.22
CA TYR A 322 -33.60 -29.95 -28.71
C TYR A 322 -33.19 -29.71 -27.25
N PRO A 323 -33.01 -30.77 -26.44
CA PRO A 323 -32.44 -30.61 -25.10
C PRO A 323 -30.97 -30.19 -25.21
N TYR A 324 -30.51 -29.38 -24.26
CA TYR A 324 -29.13 -28.90 -24.19
C TYR A 324 -28.68 -28.76 -22.73
N SER A 325 -27.45 -29.19 -22.45
CA SER A 325 -26.79 -29.02 -21.16
C SER A 325 -25.35 -28.62 -21.40
N GLY A 326 -24.96 -27.43 -20.92
CA GLY A 326 -23.66 -26.83 -21.17
C GLY A 326 -23.69 -25.32 -20.95
N ASN A 327 -22.53 -24.67 -20.93
CA ASN A 327 -22.40 -23.20 -20.80
C ASN A 327 -23.32 -22.58 -19.72
N ASN A 328 -23.29 -23.17 -18.52
CA ASN A 328 -24.03 -22.78 -17.31
C ASN A 328 -25.55 -22.94 -17.35
N ILE A 329 -26.09 -23.69 -18.31
CA ILE A 329 -27.54 -23.89 -18.42
C ILE A 329 -27.94 -25.30 -18.83
N GLU A 330 -29.04 -25.79 -18.27
CA GLU A 330 -29.69 -27.05 -18.66
C GLU A 330 -31.14 -26.78 -19.04
N VAL A 331 -31.48 -27.11 -20.28
CA VAL A 331 -32.77 -26.82 -20.91
C VAL A 331 -33.29 -28.04 -21.65
N LYS A 332 -34.60 -28.26 -21.54
CA LYS A 332 -35.31 -29.37 -22.16
C LYS A 332 -35.84 -28.95 -23.53
N LYS A 333 -36.11 -29.95 -24.37
CA LYS A 333 -36.83 -29.73 -25.62
C LYS A 333 -38.22 -29.14 -25.33
N ASP A 334 -38.65 -28.23 -26.19
CA ASP A 334 -39.90 -27.46 -26.13
C ASP A 334 -40.02 -26.47 -24.98
N GLU A 335 -38.97 -26.29 -24.16
CA GLU A 335 -38.90 -25.27 -23.11
C GLU A 335 -38.83 -23.85 -23.70
N ILE A 336 -39.58 -22.92 -23.12
CA ILE A 336 -39.66 -21.51 -23.56
C ILE A 336 -38.87 -20.63 -22.59
N LEU A 337 -38.01 -19.78 -23.14
CA LEU A 337 -36.95 -19.07 -22.43
C LEU A 337 -36.88 -17.62 -22.92
N ALA A 338 -36.39 -16.71 -22.08
CA ALA A 338 -36.24 -15.31 -22.45
C ALA A 338 -34.92 -15.11 -23.22
N LEU A 339 -34.97 -14.46 -24.39
CA LEU A 339 -33.79 -14.16 -25.20
C LEU A 339 -33.16 -12.83 -24.76
N ILE A 340 -32.06 -12.89 -24.02
CA ILE A 340 -31.39 -11.70 -23.47
C ILE A 340 -30.48 -11.05 -24.51
N GLU A 341 -29.68 -11.85 -25.22
CA GLU A 341 -28.65 -11.30 -26.12
C GLU A 341 -28.41 -12.20 -27.34
N LYS A 342 -28.25 -11.58 -28.52
CA LYS A 342 -27.91 -12.22 -29.80
C LYS A 342 -26.62 -11.67 -30.41
N SER A 343 -25.59 -11.47 -29.56
CA SER A 343 -24.35 -10.78 -29.94
C SER A 343 -23.54 -11.54 -31.00
N ASN A 344 -23.79 -12.85 -31.18
CA ASN A 344 -23.23 -13.68 -32.24
C ASN A 344 -24.32 -14.59 -32.87
N ASN A 345 -24.13 -14.99 -34.13
CA ASN A 345 -25.05 -15.83 -34.89
C ASN A 345 -25.05 -17.30 -34.45
N ASP A 346 -24.02 -17.76 -33.75
CA ASP A 346 -23.89 -19.18 -33.37
C ASP A 346 -24.40 -19.49 -31.95
N TRP A 347 -24.40 -18.51 -31.06
CA TRP A 347 -24.72 -18.69 -29.63
C TRP A 347 -25.57 -17.54 -29.10
N TRP A 348 -26.70 -17.88 -28.50
CA TRP A 348 -27.63 -16.92 -27.92
C TRP A 348 -27.62 -17.03 -26.39
N ARG A 349 -27.66 -15.88 -25.72
CA ARG A 349 -27.76 -15.80 -24.27
C ARG A 349 -29.23 -15.81 -23.88
N ILE A 350 -29.58 -16.76 -23.02
CA ILE A 350 -30.95 -17.00 -22.59
C ILE A 350 -31.06 -16.95 -21.06
N LEU A 351 -32.26 -16.62 -20.57
CA LEU A 351 -32.61 -16.62 -19.17
C LEU A 351 -33.83 -17.51 -18.94
N LYS A 352 -33.73 -18.39 -17.93
CA LYS A 352 -34.82 -19.24 -17.46
C LYS A 352 -35.71 -18.49 -16.45
N GLN A 353 -36.92 -19.00 -16.22
CA GLN A 353 -37.83 -18.46 -15.20
C GLN A 353 -37.27 -18.57 -13.76
N ASP A 354 -36.34 -19.49 -13.53
CA ASP A 354 -35.67 -19.70 -12.24
C ASP A 354 -34.49 -18.73 -12.00
N GLY A 355 -34.24 -17.81 -12.94
CA GLY A 355 -33.16 -16.83 -12.86
C GLY A 355 -31.80 -17.33 -13.37
N VAL A 356 -31.72 -18.57 -13.86
CA VAL A 356 -30.47 -19.13 -14.39
C VAL A 356 -30.22 -18.62 -15.81
N GLU A 357 -29.05 -18.02 -16.01
CA GLU A 357 -28.56 -17.56 -17.30
C GLU A 357 -27.54 -18.53 -17.91
N GLY A 358 -27.56 -18.66 -19.23
CA GLY A 358 -26.50 -19.34 -19.95
C GLY A 358 -26.60 -19.16 -21.46
N TYR A 359 -25.76 -19.89 -22.18
CA TYR A 359 -25.67 -19.79 -23.63
C TYR A 359 -26.13 -21.09 -24.29
N VAL A 360 -26.97 -20.95 -25.32
CA VAL A 360 -27.45 -22.07 -26.14
C VAL A 360 -27.10 -21.85 -27.61
N PRO A 361 -26.83 -22.92 -28.39
CA PRO A 361 -26.61 -22.78 -29.82
C PRO A 361 -27.85 -22.19 -30.53
N ALA A 362 -27.65 -21.20 -31.39
CA ALA A 362 -28.74 -20.50 -32.08
C ALA A 362 -29.62 -21.44 -32.91
N ASN A 363 -29.00 -22.45 -33.53
CA ASN A 363 -29.69 -23.49 -34.32
C ASN A 363 -30.53 -24.46 -33.47
N TYR A 364 -30.42 -24.41 -32.14
CA TYR A 364 -31.22 -25.23 -31.22
C TYR A 364 -32.47 -24.48 -30.74
N CYS A 365 -32.69 -23.24 -31.19
CA CYS A 365 -33.74 -22.37 -30.72
C CYS A 365 -34.60 -21.87 -31.89
N LYS A 366 -35.88 -21.59 -31.62
CA LYS A 366 -36.77 -20.86 -32.53
C LYS A 366 -37.45 -19.72 -31.77
N ILE A 367 -37.37 -18.50 -32.30
CA ILE A 367 -38.07 -17.33 -31.74
C ILE A 367 -39.59 -17.58 -31.80
N VAL A 368 -40.27 -17.32 -30.69
CA VAL A 368 -41.73 -17.35 -30.60
C VAL A 368 -42.24 -16.00 -31.08
N GLU A 369 -42.88 -15.96 -32.25
CA GLU A 369 -43.35 -14.71 -32.84
C GLU A 369 -44.50 -14.11 -32.02
N GLY A 370 -44.32 -12.88 -31.54
CA GLY A 370 -45.36 -12.07 -30.89
C GLY A 370 -45.44 -12.17 -29.35
N GLU A 371 -44.70 -13.09 -28.72
CA GLU A 371 -44.65 -13.20 -27.26
C GLU A 371 -43.35 -12.61 -26.69
N THR A 372 -43.50 -11.60 -25.84
CA THR A 372 -42.40 -10.98 -25.10
C THR A 372 -42.56 -11.20 -23.60
N VAL A 373 -41.45 -11.27 -22.87
CA VAL A 373 -41.43 -11.39 -21.41
C VAL A 373 -40.60 -10.27 -20.81
N THR A 374 -41.08 -9.69 -19.71
CA THR A 374 -40.33 -8.69 -18.95
C THR A 374 -39.33 -9.40 -18.05
N VAL A 375 -38.06 -9.04 -18.15
CA VAL A 375 -36.95 -9.62 -17.41
C VAL A 375 -36.18 -8.50 -16.71
N ALA A 376 -35.90 -8.66 -15.42
CA ALA A 376 -34.99 -7.77 -14.70
C ALA A 376 -33.54 -8.15 -15.04
N GLN A 377 -32.82 -7.28 -15.75
CA GLN A 377 -31.41 -7.44 -16.08
C GLN A 377 -30.57 -6.51 -15.21
N THR A 378 -29.55 -7.05 -14.54
CA THR A 378 -28.59 -6.23 -13.78
C THR A 378 -27.60 -5.58 -14.75
N ILE A 379 -27.64 -4.24 -14.86
CA ILE A 379 -26.73 -3.47 -15.69
C ILE A 379 -25.70 -2.77 -14.80
N THR A 380 -24.43 -2.99 -15.11
CA THR A 380 -23.29 -2.35 -14.43
C THR A 380 -23.02 -0.98 -15.05
N THR A 381 -23.70 0.08 -14.62
CA THR A 381 -23.42 1.45 -15.10
C THR A 381 -22.38 2.17 -14.25
N ARG A 382 -21.36 2.73 -14.91
CA ARG A 382 -20.35 3.60 -14.26
C ARG A 382 -20.89 5.02 -14.18
N LYS A 383 -21.34 5.46 -13.01
CA LYS A 383 -21.60 6.89 -12.73
C LYS A 383 -20.48 7.48 -11.88
N SER A 384 -20.02 8.68 -12.22
CA SER A 384 -19.12 9.48 -11.38
C SER A 384 -19.92 10.50 -10.58
N GLU A 385 -20.00 10.35 -9.26
CA GLU A 385 -20.64 11.36 -8.39
C GLU A 385 -19.62 12.34 -7.77
N ARG A 386 -20.10 13.56 -7.54
CA ARG A 386 -19.36 14.79 -7.15
C ARG A 386 -19.05 14.91 -5.64
N GLU A 387 -18.85 13.83 -4.89
CA GLU A 387 -18.37 13.94 -3.49
C GLU A 387 -16.92 14.45 -3.41
N SER A 388 -16.15 14.32 -4.49
CA SER A 388 -14.70 14.53 -4.55
C SER A 388 -14.22 15.99 -4.37
N GLN A 389 -15.03 16.99 -4.75
CA GLN A 389 -14.63 18.40 -4.58
C GLN A 389 -14.64 18.81 -3.10
N GLY A 390 -15.48 18.18 -2.27
CA GLY A 390 -15.63 18.49 -0.85
C GLY A 390 -14.38 18.16 -0.03
N SER A 391 -13.78 16.99 -0.24
CA SER A 391 -12.58 16.57 0.51
C SER A 391 -11.33 17.40 0.15
N ARG A 392 -11.16 17.75 -1.13
CA ARG A 392 -10.10 18.66 -1.59
C ARG A 392 -10.26 20.05 -0.96
N ASN A 393 -11.47 20.59 -1.00
CA ASN A 393 -11.75 21.90 -0.42
C ASN A 393 -11.54 21.87 1.10
N ALA A 394 -11.94 20.80 1.79
CA ALA A 394 -11.77 20.67 3.24
C ALA A 394 -10.28 20.69 3.69
N ILE A 395 -9.37 20.03 2.95
CA ILE A 395 -7.93 20.07 3.27
C ILE A 395 -7.37 21.47 3.09
N MET A 396 -7.72 22.14 1.99
CA MET A 396 -7.27 23.50 1.70
C MET A 396 -7.85 24.53 2.70
N GLU A 397 -9.13 24.41 3.03
CA GLU A 397 -9.80 25.25 4.04
C GLU A 397 -9.17 25.07 5.43
N ARG A 398 -8.88 23.82 5.80
CA ARG A 398 -8.18 23.52 7.05
C ARG A 398 -6.78 24.13 7.07
N GLN A 399 -6.03 23.98 5.98
CA GLN A 399 -4.69 24.56 5.87
C GLN A 399 -4.73 26.09 5.95
N GLU A 400 -5.70 26.74 5.32
CA GLU A 400 -5.88 28.19 5.42
C GLU A 400 -6.21 28.61 6.86
N ALA A 401 -7.05 27.85 7.57
CA ALA A 401 -7.38 28.11 8.97
C ALA A 401 -6.14 28.00 9.89
N ILE A 402 -5.31 26.98 9.71
CA ILE A 402 -4.04 26.82 10.44
C ILE A 402 -3.10 28.00 10.16
N SER A 403 -2.94 28.35 8.89
CA SER A 403 -2.05 29.43 8.43
C SER A 403 -2.55 30.80 8.92
N ALA A 404 -3.86 31.03 8.94
CA ALA A 404 -4.48 32.21 9.56
C ALA A 404 -4.28 32.25 11.07
N GLY A 405 -4.44 31.11 11.76
CA GLY A 405 -4.19 30.98 13.20
C GLY A 405 -2.74 31.33 13.57
N TYR A 406 -1.78 30.85 12.79
CA TYR A 406 -0.36 31.15 12.96
C TYR A 406 -0.02 32.62 12.69
N ARG A 407 -0.59 33.23 11.63
CA ARG A 407 -0.45 34.67 11.37
C ARG A 407 -1.00 35.51 12.51
N ASN A 408 -2.17 35.15 13.04
CA ASN A 408 -2.77 35.82 14.18
C ASN A 408 -1.91 35.71 15.45
N LEU A 409 -1.34 34.52 15.70
CA LEU A 409 -0.41 34.29 16.82
C LEU A 409 0.80 35.24 16.75
N ASN A 410 1.41 35.36 15.56
CA ASN A 410 2.54 36.28 15.34
C ASN A 410 2.17 37.75 15.59
N ASN A 411 1.04 38.20 15.03
CA ASN A 411 0.58 39.58 15.20
C ASN A 411 0.34 39.94 16.68
N LEU A 412 -0.33 39.05 17.42
CA LEU A 412 -0.59 39.23 18.84
C LEU A 412 0.68 39.17 19.68
N ALA A 413 1.65 38.32 19.30
CA ALA A 413 2.94 38.26 19.97
C ALA A 413 3.69 39.60 19.82
N GLU A 414 3.76 40.14 18.61
CA GLU A 414 4.39 41.43 18.35
C GLU A 414 3.69 42.58 19.08
N GLU A 415 2.35 42.59 19.09
CA GLU A 415 1.57 43.57 19.83
C GLU A 415 1.90 43.51 21.33
N ARG A 416 1.91 42.31 21.93
CA ARG A 416 2.24 42.13 23.34
C ARG A 416 3.68 42.55 23.66
N ARG A 417 4.65 42.25 22.79
CA ARG A 417 6.04 42.74 22.92
C ARG A 417 6.09 44.26 22.96
N ARG A 418 5.40 44.93 22.04
CA ARG A 418 5.30 46.39 22.00
C ARG A 418 4.72 46.94 23.31
N LEU A 419 3.61 46.38 23.77
CA LEU A 419 2.95 46.82 25.01
C LEU A 419 3.79 46.57 26.27
N LEU A 420 4.51 45.44 26.36
CA LEU A 420 5.46 45.19 27.45
C LEU A 420 6.60 46.23 27.44
N ASN A 421 7.13 46.56 26.26
CA ASN A 421 8.16 47.57 26.12
C ASN A 421 7.67 48.98 26.52
N ASP A 422 6.44 49.33 26.13
CA ASP A 422 5.77 50.56 26.57
C ASP A 422 5.65 50.60 28.09
N VAL A 423 5.15 49.54 28.73
CA VAL A 423 4.99 49.50 30.19
C VAL A 423 6.34 49.66 30.91
N ILE A 424 7.42 49.07 30.38
CA ILE A 424 8.78 49.27 30.91
C ILE A 424 9.23 50.73 30.78
N LYS A 425 9.03 51.36 29.60
CA LYS A 425 9.31 52.79 29.38
C LYS A 425 8.50 53.67 30.34
N LEU A 426 7.23 53.34 30.56
CA LEU A 426 6.36 54.04 31.50
C LEU A 426 6.89 53.96 32.93
N PHE A 427 7.24 52.78 33.44
CA PHE A 427 7.78 52.66 34.80
C PHE A 427 9.08 53.45 34.98
N LYS A 428 9.96 53.46 33.98
CA LYS A 428 11.18 54.29 33.97
C LYS A 428 10.83 55.77 34.10
N PHE A 429 9.89 56.25 33.31
CA PHE A 429 9.42 57.63 33.34
C PHE A 429 8.74 58.01 34.67
N LEU A 430 7.86 57.14 35.19
CA LEU A 430 7.19 57.35 36.47
C LEU A 430 8.19 57.43 37.62
N ARG A 431 9.21 56.56 37.64
CA ARG A 431 10.31 56.62 38.62
C ARG A 431 11.06 57.95 38.55
N GLU A 432 11.36 58.46 37.36
CA GLU A 432 11.99 59.79 37.21
C GLU A 432 11.10 60.91 37.75
N CYS A 433 9.78 60.85 37.51
CA CYS A 433 8.82 61.79 38.07
C CYS A 433 8.75 61.70 39.60
N ASP A 434 8.73 60.50 40.17
CA ASP A 434 8.65 60.27 41.62
C ASP A 434 9.92 60.73 42.35
N GLN A 435 11.09 60.51 41.73
CA GLN A 435 12.36 61.03 42.22
C GLN A 435 12.37 62.57 42.22
N PHE A 436 11.90 63.19 41.14
CA PHE A 436 11.78 64.63 41.05
C PHE A 436 10.77 65.20 42.05
N GLU A 437 9.65 64.52 42.27
CA GLU A 437 8.64 64.90 43.26
C GLU A 437 9.19 64.81 44.70
N THR A 438 9.96 63.75 45.01
CA THR A 438 10.61 63.59 46.32
C THR A 438 11.64 64.69 46.56
N TRP A 439 12.53 64.91 45.58
CA TRP A 439 13.49 66.02 45.62
C TRP A 439 12.79 67.38 45.78
N THR A 440 11.66 67.57 45.10
CA THR A 440 10.86 68.80 45.19
C THR A 440 10.32 68.99 46.62
N LYS A 441 9.79 67.94 47.25
CA LYS A 441 9.28 68.00 48.63
C LYS A 441 10.38 68.32 49.64
N GLU A 442 11.54 67.69 49.51
CA GLU A 442 12.73 67.95 50.35
C GLU A 442 13.23 69.40 50.18
N THR A 443 13.23 69.88 48.94
CA THR A 443 13.60 71.26 48.60
C THR A 443 12.59 72.25 49.17
N GLU A 444 11.28 71.98 49.06
CA GLU A 444 10.21 72.79 49.65
C GLU A 444 10.36 72.86 51.19
N MET A 445 10.64 71.72 51.84
CA MET A 445 10.90 71.69 53.28
C MET A 445 12.10 72.56 53.66
N SER A 446 13.21 72.44 52.93
CA SER A 446 14.42 73.27 53.11
C SER A 446 14.16 74.76 52.84
N LEU A 447 13.23 75.09 51.94
CA LEU A 447 12.76 76.46 51.70
C LEU A 447 11.80 76.94 52.81
N SER A 448 11.06 76.05 53.47
CA SER A 448 10.16 76.41 54.59
C SER A 448 10.85 76.54 55.95
N ASP A 449 12.09 76.04 56.09
CA ASP A 449 12.85 76.09 57.33
C ASP A 449 12.99 77.51 57.89
N SER A 450 12.58 77.69 59.15
CA SER A 450 12.50 78.99 59.82
C SER A 450 13.89 79.54 60.17
N THR A 451 14.15 80.79 59.80
CA THR A 451 15.38 81.48 60.16
C THR A 451 15.32 81.95 61.60
N THR A 452 16.12 81.34 62.49
CA THR A 452 16.37 81.89 63.84
C THR A 452 17.30 83.10 63.76
N SER A 453 17.02 84.11 64.60
CA SER A 453 17.60 85.47 64.55
C SER A 453 19.13 85.53 64.60
N ASP A 454 19.83 84.52 65.15
CA ASP A 454 21.28 84.57 65.35
C ASP A 454 22.13 84.00 64.19
N ASN A 455 21.53 83.51 63.09
CA ASN A 455 22.26 82.79 62.04
C ASN A 455 22.01 83.26 60.58
N VAL A 456 21.60 84.52 60.37
CA VAL A 456 21.22 85.06 59.04
C VAL A 456 22.30 84.88 57.95
N LYS A 457 23.58 85.13 58.25
CA LYS A 457 24.70 84.94 57.29
C LYS A 457 24.84 83.47 56.86
N THR A 458 24.67 82.55 57.79
CA THR A 458 24.74 81.10 57.54
C THR A 458 23.53 80.65 56.71
N SER A 459 22.34 81.14 57.04
CA SER A 459 21.11 80.88 56.28
C SER A 459 21.17 81.42 54.85
N ARG A 460 21.78 82.59 54.62
CA ARG A 460 21.99 83.13 53.27
C ARG A 460 22.96 82.29 52.44
N LYS A 461 24.06 81.81 53.04
CA LYS A 461 24.98 80.89 52.35
C LYS A 461 24.31 79.57 51.98
N LYS A 462 23.50 78.99 52.89
CA LYS A 462 22.70 77.78 52.62
C LYS A 462 21.68 78.03 51.49
N PHE A 463 21.00 79.17 51.52
CA PHE A 463 20.06 79.57 50.47
C PHE A 463 20.73 79.71 49.10
N ASN A 464 21.86 80.42 49.00
CA ASN A 464 22.56 80.58 47.72
C ASN A 464 23.02 79.23 47.15
N LYS A 465 23.43 78.28 48.01
CA LYS A 465 23.79 76.91 47.58
C LYS A 465 22.56 76.17 47.03
N LEU A 466 21.44 76.24 47.73
CA LEU A 466 20.18 75.63 47.32
C LEU A 466 19.61 76.26 46.03
N GLU A 467 19.70 77.58 45.89
CA GLU A 467 19.33 78.32 44.69
C GLU A 467 20.14 77.86 43.47
N ASN A 468 21.45 77.65 43.64
CA ASN A 468 22.29 77.12 42.57
C ASN A 468 21.86 75.68 42.21
N GLU A 469 21.65 74.83 43.20
CA GLU A 469 21.22 73.43 43.01
C GLU A 469 19.87 73.32 42.29
N ILE A 470 18.89 74.15 42.66
CA ILE A 470 17.60 74.24 41.96
C ILE A 470 17.81 74.67 40.50
N ASN A 471 18.57 75.74 40.28
CA ASN A 471 18.77 76.30 38.95
C ASN A 471 19.59 75.40 38.01
N THR A 472 20.48 74.56 38.55
CA THR A 472 21.24 73.58 37.77
C THR A 472 20.52 72.24 37.70
N ASN A 473 20.37 71.55 38.83
CA ASN A 473 19.94 70.15 38.86
C ASN A 473 18.43 70.04 38.62
N GLY A 474 17.64 70.87 39.31
CA GLY A 474 16.19 70.88 39.15
C GLY A 474 15.77 71.25 37.72
N ARG A 475 16.44 72.23 37.10
CA ARG A 475 16.18 72.63 35.72
C ARG A 475 16.53 71.53 34.71
N ILE A 476 17.61 70.78 34.92
CA ILE A 476 18.00 69.67 34.05
C ILE A 476 16.99 68.51 34.19
N GLN A 477 16.59 68.17 35.42
CA GLN A 477 15.63 67.09 35.68
C GLN A 477 14.25 67.37 35.07
N ILE A 478 13.69 68.56 35.26
CA ILE A 478 12.38 68.90 34.67
C ILE A 478 12.44 68.97 33.14
N LYS A 479 13.56 69.44 32.58
CA LYS A 479 13.76 69.42 31.13
C LYS A 479 13.76 67.98 30.61
N ARG A 480 14.52 67.09 31.26
CA ARG A 480 14.56 65.66 30.91
C ARG A 480 13.18 65.00 30.99
N ILE A 481 12.42 65.24 32.06
CA ILE A 481 11.06 64.71 32.19
C ILE A 481 10.17 65.17 31.03
N ASN A 482 10.24 66.46 30.66
CA ASN A 482 9.48 66.97 29.52
C ASN A 482 9.94 66.37 28.19
N ASP A 483 11.26 66.30 27.95
CA ASP A 483 11.82 65.75 26.72
C ASP A 483 11.41 64.27 26.54
N VAL A 484 11.51 63.46 27.60
CA VAL A 484 11.09 62.04 27.60
C VAL A 484 9.58 61.91 27.43
N ALA A 485 8.78 62.75 28.08
CA ALA A 485 7.32 62.72 27.94
C ALA A 485 6.88 63.02 26.51
N GLU A 486 7.44 64.05 25.87
CA GLU A 486 7.14 64.38 24.48
C GLU A 486 7.62 63.29 23.52
N GLU A 487 8.81 62.71 23.75
CA GLU A 487 9.31 61.58 22.97
C GLU A 487 8.32 60.41 22.99
N LEU A 488 7.94 59.95 24.18
CA LEU A 488 7.01 58.82 24.34
C LEU A 488 5.64 59.10 23.70
N VAL A 489 5.11 60.32 23.85
CA VAL A 489 3.81 60.64 23.25
C VAL A 489 3.90 60.73 21.72
N ASN A 490 4.99 61.29 21.18
CA ASN A 490 5.22 61.35 19.73
C ASN A 490 5.41 59.96 19.11
N GLU A 491 5.97 59.01 19.86
CA GLU A 491 6.05 57.59 19.47
C GLU A 491 4.69 56.87 19.48
N GLY A 492 3.61 57.51 19.96
CA GLY A 492 2.29 56.90 20.05
C GLY A 492 2.16 55.89 21.19
N HIS A 493 2.88 56.11 22.29
CA HIS A 493 2.90 55.22 23.45
C HIS A 493 1.50 54.91 23.98
N SER A 494 1.24 53.64 24.32
CA SER A 494 -0.07 53.14 24.77
C SER A 494 -0.66 53.88 25.98
N HIS A 495 0.18 54.46 26.82
CA HIS A 495 -0.19 55.20 28.04
C HIS A 495 0.02 56.72 27.95
N SER A 496 -0.07 57.30 26.75
CA SER A 496 0.19 58.73 26.50
C SER A 496 -0.56 59.68 27.45
N ASN A 497 -1.80 59.35 27.82
CA ASN A 497 -2.60 60.19 28.73
C ASN A 497 -2.00 60.28 30.14
N GLU A 498 -1.52 59.16 30.69
CA GLU A 498 -0.90 59.16 32.02
C GLU A 498 0.48 59.85 31.99
N ILE A 499 1.23 59.67 30.91
CA ILE A 499 2.51 60.36 30.70
C ILE A 499 2.31 61.88 30.72
N ARG A 500 1.36 62.41 29.95
CA ARG A 500 1.03 63.84 29.94
C ARG A 500 0.60 64.32 31.33
N ARG A 501 -0.25 63.55 32.02
CA ARG A 501 -0.70 63.91 33.38
C ARG A 501 0.47 64.04 34.36
N ARG A 502 1.43 63.11 34.34
CA ARG A 502 2.60 63.14 35.24
C ARG A 502 3.58 64.24 34.84
N GLN A 503 3.76 64.49 33.54
CA GLN A 503 4.51 65.63 33.01
C GLN A 503 3.94 66.96 33.53
N ASP A 504 2.63 67.16 33.43
CA ASP A 504 1.95 68.37 33.92
C ASP A 504 2.10 68.53 35.44
N ALA A 505 1.98 67.45 36.20
CA ALA A 505 2.18 67.45 37.64
C ALA A 505 3.62 67.87 38.02
N ALA A 506 4.64 67.35 37.33
CA ALA A 506 6.03 67.73 37.54
C ALA A 506 6.27 69.22 37.21
N ASN A 507 5.69 69.71 36.10
CA ASN A 507 5.78 71.12 35.72
C ASN A 507 5.11 72.05 36.76
N LEU A 508 3.98 71.63 37.33
CA LEU A 508 3.29 72.37 38.39
C LEU A 508 4.17 72.47 39.66
N LEU A 509 4.77 71.36 40.08
CA LEU A 509 5.70 71.32 41.21
C LEU A 509 6.92 72.21 40.99
N TRP A 510 7.48 72.18 39.79
CA TRP A 510 8.60 73.05 39.40
C TRP A 510 8.26 74.54 39.51
N ASN A 511 7.09 74.93 39.00
CA ASN A 511 6.62 76.32 39.10
C ASN A 511 6.43 76.74 40.56
N LYS A 512 5.88 75.86 41.42
CA LYS A 512 5.73 76.11 42.85
C LYS A 512 7.07 76.35 43.55
N ILE A 513 8.09 75.52 43.31
CA ILE A 513 9.44 75.75 43.87
C ILE A 513 10.01 77.09 43.43
N ARG A 514 9.87 77.45 42.15
CA ARG A 514 10.37 78.74 41.65
C ARG A 514 9.72 79.92 42.34
N ASP A 515 8.44 79.83 42.69
CA ASP A 515 7.74 80.89 43.40
C ASP A 515 8.14 80.95 44.88
N LEU A 516 8.28 79.80 45.56
CA LEU A 516 8.82 79.73 46.92
C LEU A 516 10.25 80.28 47.00
N LEU A 517 11.09 79.99 46.00
CA LEU A 517 12.44 80.51 45.88
C LEU A 517 12.45 82.04 45.84
N LYS A 518 11.58 82.66 45.03
CA LYS A 518 11.43 84.14 44.97
C LYS A 518 10.96 84.71 46.31
N ILE A 519 10.03 84.04 47.00
CA ILE A 519 9.52 84.49 48.30
C ILE A 519 10.63 84.46 49.35
N LYS A 520 11.36 83.34 49.47
CA LYS A 520 12.48 83.21 50.43
C LYS A 520 13.63 84.15 50.09
N GLN A 521 13.90 84.41 48.81
CA GLN A 521 14.87 85.41 48.37
C GLN A 521 14.52 86.81 48.90
N ARG A 522 13.24 87.20 48.85
CA ARG A 522 12.75 88.48 49.40
C ARG A 522 12.88 88.53 50.92
N GLN A 523 12.50 87.46 51.62
CA GLN A 523 12.59 87.36 53.08
C GLN A 523 14.03 87.42 53.63
N LEU A 524 15.03 87.01 52.83
CA LEU A 524 16.44 87.07 53.22
C LEU A 524 17.12 88.38 52.80
N VAL A 525 16.41 89.29 52.11
CA VAL A 525 16.88 90.63 51.71
C VAL A 525 16.25 91.73 52.59
N SER A 526 15.04 91.50 53.12
CA SER A 526 14.43 92.25 54.22
C SER A 526 15.10 91.92 55.55
#